data_AF-A0A8H4AIK6-F1
#
_entry.id   AF-A0A8H4AIK6-F1
#
_cell.length_a   1.000
_cell.length_b   1.000
_cell.length_c   1.000
_cell.angle_alpha   90.00
_cell.angle_beta   90.00
_cell.angle_gamma   90.00
#
_symmetry.space_group_name_H-M   'P 1'
#
loop_
_entity.id
_entity.type
_entity.pdbx_description
1 polymer ?
#
loop_
_entity_poly.entity_id
_entity_poly.type
_entity_poly.pdbx_seq_one_letter_code
_entity_poly.pdbx_strand_id
1 'polypeptide(L)'
;MISDFGLSKLMVSDSSSTSLIDGLPAFMDPQCFKNPTYKRTYKTDIYSYGVVLWEISSGHKPFPSLKRAQIAIKIYNGEREKPVEGTPSDYVDLYKRCWNDEPDNRPKIEEILDFFNPHIVKPTDTHANTEGSSDGLLEEAIY
;
A
#
# COMPACT_ATOMS: atom_id res chain seq x y z
N MET A 1 -4.49 -8.17 -5.13
CA MET A 1 -3.40 -8.48 -6.09
C MET A 1 -2.80 -7.16 -6.54
N ILE A 2 -1.48 -7.02 -6.51
CA ILE A 2 -0.79 -5.83 -7.06
C ILE A 2 -0.40 -6.16 -8.51
N SER A 3 -0.63 -5.24 -9.44
CA SER A 3 -0.32 -5.39 -10.87
C SER A 3 0.69 -4.33 -11.34
N ASP A 4 1.11 -4.41 -12.61
CA ASP A 4 1.85 -3.35 -13.32
C ASP A 4 3.28 -3.06 -12.83
N PHE A 5 3.88 -4.00 -12.10
CA PHE A 5 5.28 -3.92 -11.68
C PHE A 5 6.23 -3.77 -12.88
N GLY A 6 7.13 -2.79 -12.81
CA GLY A 6 8.17 -2.58 -13.82
C GLY A 6 7.74 -1.84 -15.09
N LEU A 7 6.44 -1.58 -15.30
CA LEU A 7 5.97 -0.81 -16.48
C LEU A 7 6.51 0.63 -16.50
N SER A 8 6.76 1.22 -15.33
CA SER A 8 7.32 2.57 -15.21
C SER A 8 8.75 2.72 -15.75
N LYS A 9 9.47 1.60 -15.95
CA LYS A 9 10.83 1.61 -16.54
C LYS A 9 10.80 1.58 -18.07
N LEU A 10 9.73 1.04 -18.66
CA LEU A 10 9.57 0.90 -20.12
C LEU A 10 9.21 2.24 -20.79
N MET A 11 8.57 3.17 -20.08
CA MET A 11 8.16 4.46 -20.66
C MET A 11 9.30 5.51 -20.72
N VAL A 12 10.43 5.27 -20.05
CA VAL A 12 11.57 6.20 -20.02
C VAL A 12 12.44 6.08 -21.29
N SER A 13 12.33 4.99 -22.05
CA SER A 13 13.21 4.74 -23.21
C SER A 13 12.85 5.51 -24.48
N ASP A 14 11.62 6.01 -24.64
CA ASP A 14 11.14 6.56 -25.92
C ASP A 14 10.85 8.07 -25.92
N SER A 15 11.02 8.77 -24.80
CA SER A 15 10.66 10.20 -24.71
C SER A 15 11.87 11.07 -24.33
N SER A 16 12.30 11.93 -25.26
CA SER A 16 13.31 12.99 -25.02
C SER A 16 12.81 14.12 -24.08
N SER A 17 11.68 13.91 -23.41
CA SER A 17 11.16 14.81 -22.37
C SER A 17 11.09 14.04 -21.06
N THR A 18 12.14 14.19 -20.25
CA THR A 18 12.16 13.78 -18.84
C THR A 18 11.28 14.72 -18.03
N SER A 19 9.97 14.69 -18.26
CA SER A 19 9.06 15.31 -17.32
C SER A 19 9.09 14.42 -16.07
N LEU A 20 9.83 14.86 -15.04
CA LEU A 20 9.82 14.29 -13.68
C LEU A 20 8.39 14.21 -13.08
N ILE A 21 7.38 14.67 -13.82
CA ILE A 21 5.99 14.92 -13.45
C ILE A 21 5.03 13.94 -14.15
N ASP A 22 5.50 13.07 -15.05
CA ASP A 22 4.62 12.07 -15.72
C ASP A 22 4.16 10.93 -14.79
N GLY A 23 4.74 10.82 -13.59
CA GLY A 23 4.26 9.93 -12.53
C GLY A 23 3.09 10.48 -11.71
N LEU A 24 2.75 9.76 -10.62
CA LEU A 24 1.91 10.28 -9.54
C LEU A 24 2.83 10.84 -8.44
N PRO A 25 3.08 12.18 -8.37
CA PRO A 25 4.15 12.72 -7.54
C PRO A 25 4.00 12.45 -6.05
N ALA A 26 2.76 12.24 -5.58
CA ALA A 26 2.50 11.88 -4.18
C ALA A 26 3.16 10.56 -3.77
N PHE A 27 3.22 9.59 -4.69
CA PHE A 27 3.79 8.27 -4.46
C PHE A 27 5.28 8.20 -4.77
N MET A 28 5.85 9.22 -5.43
CA MET A 28 7.26 9.22 -5.79
C MET A 28 8.15 9.60 -4.61
N ASP A 29 9.19 8.80 -4.39
CA ASP A 29 10.25 9.04 -3.41
C ASP A 29 10.89 10.43 -3.61
N PRO A 30 11.03 11.25 -2.54
CA PRO A 30 11.51 12.63 -2.62
C PRO A 30 12.90 12.71 -3.21
N GLN A 31 13.72 11.66 -3.04
CA GLN A 31 15.06 11.58 -3.60
C GLN A 31 15.04 11.62 -5.14
N CYS A 32 13.96 11.18 -5.79
CA CYS A 32 13.78 11.29 -7.24
C CYS A 32 13.65 12.75 -7.71
N PHE A 33 13.18 13.66 -6.85
CA PHE A 33 13.08 15.10 -7.14
C PHE A 33 14.35 15.86 -6.73
N LYS A 34 15.08 15.34 -5.73
CA LYS A 34 16.30 15.96 -5.20
C LYS A 34 17.54 15.64 -6.00
N ASN A 35 17.63 14.42 -6.54
CA ASN A 35 18.78 13.96 -7.30
C ASN A 35 18.34 13.26 -8.60
N PRO A 36 18.60 13.86 -9.79
CA PRO A 36 18.25 13.27 -11.08
C PRO A 36 18.90 11.92 -11.37
N THR A 37 20.00 11.59 -10.68
CA THR A 37 20.73 10.32 -10.82
C THR A 37 20.36 9.31 -9.74
N TYR A 38 19.41 9.64 -8.86
CA TYR A 38 18.95 8.74 -7.81
C TYR A 38 18.41 7.44 -8.41
N LYS A 39 19.01 6.31 -8.00
CA LYS A 39 18.57 5.00 -8.44
C LYS A 39 17.40 4.55 -7.58
N ARG A 40 16.28 4.26 -8.22
CA ARG A 40 15.13 3.63 -7.54
C ARG A 40 15.54 2.25 -7.02
N THR A 41 15.21 1.99 -5.77
CA THR A 41 15.46 0.71 -5.09
C THR A 41 14.18 0.25 -4.41
N TYR A 42 14.21 -0.91 -3.74
CA TYR A 42 13.09 -1.37 -2.91
C TYR A 42 12.66 -0.31 -1.86
N LYS A 43 13.56 0.57 -1.40
CA LYS A 43 13.21 1.66 -0.47
C LYS A 43 12.26 2.69 -1.10
N THR A 44 12.33 2.88 -2.42
CA THR A 44 11.38 3.72 -3.19
C THR A 44 9.99 3.07 -3.21
N ASP A 45 9.94 1.74 -3.28
CA ASP A 45 8.66 1.01 -3.20
C ASP A 45 8.07 1.09 -1.78
N ILE A 46 8.90 0.97 -0.73
CA ILE A 46 8.46 1.17 0.67
C ILE A 46 7.87 2.57 0.88
N TYR A 47 8.46 3.59 0.28
CA TYR A 47 7.92 4.95 0.31
C TYR A 47 6.53 5.03 -0.30
N SER A 48 6.38 4.50 -1.51
CA SER A 48 5.10 4.45 -2.22
C SER A 48 4.05 3.68 -1.43
N TYR A 49 4.46 2.59 -0.77
CA TYR A 49 3.60 1.79 0.09
C TYR A 49 3.12 2.57 1.32
N GLY A 50 3.96 3.41 1.94
CA GLY A 50 3.54 4.30 3.02
C GLY A 50 2.40 5.24 2.59
N VAL A 51 2.45 5.75 1.37
CA VAL A 51 1.38 6.58 0.81
C VAL A 51 0.09 5.78 0.61
N VAL A 52 0.19 4.54 0.13
CA VAL A 52 -0.96 3.63 0.02
C VAL A 52 -1.59 3.34 1.38
N LEU A 53 -0.79 3.10 2.43
CA LEU A 53 -1.31 2.89 3.78
C LEU A 53 -2.07 4.13 4.28
N TRP A 54 -1.53 5.34 4.05
CA TRP A 54 -2.25 6.56 4.38
C TRP A 54 -3.55 6.70 3.57
N GLU A 55 -3.53 6.43 2.27
CA GLU A 55 -4.71 6.44 1.39
C GLU A 55 -5.79 5.46 1.87
N ILE A 56 -5.41 4.25 2.31
CA ILE A 56 -6.32 3.26 2.90
C ILE A 56 -6.93 3.80 4.21
N SER A 57 -6.10 4.34 5.11
CA SER A 57 -6.58 4.86 6.40
C SER A 57 -7.52 6.06 6.24
N SER A 58 -7.26 6.89 5.23
CA SER A 58 -8.03 8.10 4.99
C SER A 58 -9.28 7.86 4.15
N GLY A 59 -9.26 6.86 3.25
CA GLY A 59 -10.26 6.71 2.19
C GLY A 59 -10.20 7.82 1.13
N HIS A 60 -9.13 8.62 1.09
CA HIS A 60 -8.98 9.77 0.21
C HIS A 60 -7.68 9.72 -0.58
N LYS A 61 -7.74 10.24 -1.81
CA LYS A 61 -6.55 10.43 -2.63
C LYS A 61 -5.55 11.39 -1.97
N PRO A 62 -4.24 11.09 -1.98
CA PRO A 62 -3.18 12.02 -1.57
C PRO A 62 -3.29 13.38 -2.26
N PHE A 63 -3.20 14.46 -1.47
CA PHE A 63 -3.29 15.85 -1.92
C PHE A 63 -4.42 16.12 -2.95
N PRO A 64 -5.71 15.87 -2.61
CA PRO A 64 -6.79 15.76 -3.60
C PRO A 64 -7.06 17.06 -4.39
N SER A 65 -6.69 18.21 -3.85
CA SER A 65 -6.92 19.53 -4.45
C SER A 65 -5.70 20.15 -5.11
N LEU A 66 -4.56 19.45 -5.18
CA LEU A 66 -3.31 20.00 -5.71
C LEU A 66 -2.99 19.46 -7.10
N LYS A 67 -2.40 20.32 -7.94
CA LYS A 67 -1.85 19.92 -9.24
C LYS A 67 -0.54 19.16 -9.04
N ARG A 68 -0.17 18.31 -10.00
CA ARG A 68 1.05 17.48 -9.94
C ARG A 68 2.32 18.25 -9.57
N ALA A 69 2.54 19.42 -10.18
CA ALA A 69 3.70 20.26 -9.86
C ALA A 69 3.70 20.77 -8.41
N GLN A 70 2.52 21.14 -7.87
CA GLN A 70 2.39 21.57 -6.46
C GLN A 70 2.66 20.42 -5.51
N ILE A 71 2.18 19.21 -5.84
CA ILE A 71 2.47 17.99 -5.07
C ILE A 71 3.98 17.71 -5.10
N ALA A 72 4.62 17.76 -6.26
CA ALA A 72 6.07 17.54 -6.37
C ALA A 72 6.88 18.53 -5.50
N ILE A 73 6.51 19.81 -5.47
CA ILE A 73 7.13 20.82 -4.60
C ILE A 73 6.95 20.47 -3.12
N LYS A 74 5.73 20.09 -2.71
CA LYS A 74 5.47 19.67 -1.32
C LYS A 74 6.32 18.47 -0.93
N ILE A 75 6.39 17.47 -1.79
CA ILE A 75 7.16 16.25 -1.55
C ILE A 75 8.66 16.58 -1.47
N TYR A 76 9.17 17.41 -2.38
CA TYR A 76 10.54 17.90 -2.35
C TYR A 76 10.89 18.58 -1.01
N ASN A 77 9.95 19.36 -0.46
CA ASN A 77 10.08 20.04 0.84
C ASN A 77 9.86 19.13 2.05
N GLY A 78 9.60 17.82 1.86
CA GLY A 78 9.34 16.89 2.95
C GLY A 78 7.93 17.02 3.57
N GLU A 79 7.01 17.72 2.90
CA GLU A 79 5.63 17.86 3.38
C GLU A 79 4.79 16.61 3.06
N ARG A 80 3.96 16.23 4.03
CA ARG A 80 3.05 15.10 3.95
C ARG A 80 1.70 15.41 4.55
N GLU A 81 0.74 14.55 4.24
CA GLU A 81 -0.60 14.58 4.80
C GLU A 81 -0.57 14.44 6.32
N LYS A 82 -1.59 15.02 6.95
CA LYS A 82 -1.79 14.88 8.39
C LYS A 82 -2.41 13.52 8.69
N PRO A 83 -2.17 12.94 9.88
CA PRO A 83 -2.90 11.76 10.33
C PRO A 83 -4.40 12.01 10.33
N VAL A 84 -5.16 10.99 9.94
CA VAL A 84 -6.63 11.02 9.95
C VAL A 84 -7.13 10.60 11.33
N GLU A 85 -8.12 11.32 11.82
CA GLU A 85 -8.76 11.03 13.11
C GLU A 85 -9.31 9.60 13.13
N GLY A 86 -9.12 8.90 14.25
CA GLY A 86 -9.52 7.50 14.40
C GLY A 86 -8.54 6.47 13.82
N THR A 87 -7.48 6.88 13.13
CA THR A 87 -6.42 5.95 12.70
C THR A 87 -5.58 5.53 13.92
N PRO A 88 -5.38 4.21 14.17
CA PRO A 88 -4.51 3.73 15.25
C PRO A 88 -3.10 4.34 15.17
N SER A 89 -2.54 4.76 16.31
CA SER A 89 -1.28 5.51 16.36
C SER A 89 -0.09 4.71 15.84
N ASP A 90 -0.08 3.40 16.09
CA ASP A 90 0.93 2.47 15.60
C ASP A 90 0.89 2.32 14.07
N TYR A 91 -0.30 2.34 13.47
CA TYR A 91 -0.50 2.40 12.02
C TYR A 91 -0.04 3.75 11.45
N VAL A 92 -0.30 4.85 12.16
CA VAL A 92 0.22 6.19 11.81
C VAL A 92 1.74 6.18 11.80
N ASP A 93 2.36 5.63 12.83
CA ASP A 93 3.81 5.55 12.94
C ASP A 93 4.40 4.64 11.86
N LEU A 94 3.72 3.54 11.51
CA LEU A 94 4.14 2.65 10.42
C LEU A 94 4.21 3.39 9.09
N TYR A 95 3.10 3.99 8.61
CA TYR A 95 3.14 4.64 7.31
C TYR A 95 4.07 5.87 7.30
N LYS A 96 4.25 6.53 8.45
CA LYS A 96 5.22 7.62 8.59
C LYS A 96 6.66 7.17 8.48
N ARG A 97 7.01 6.00 9.03
CA ARG A 97 8.34 5.41 8.83
C ARG A 97 8.52 4.96 7.39
N CYS A 98 7.49 4.39 6.76
CA CYS A 98 7.55 3.98 5.34
C CYS A 98 7.88 5.15 4.41
N TRP A 99 7.27 6.32 4.60
CA TRP A 99 7.53 7.49 3.75
C TRP A 99 8.60 8.46 4.30
N ASN A 100 9.53 7.98 5.15
CA ASN A 100 10.60 8.82 5.68
C ASN A 100 11.44 9.44 4.54
N ASP A 101 11.86 10.69 4.71
CA ASP A 101 12.65 11.40 3.69
C ASP A 101 14.00 10.72 3.42
N GLU A 102 14.63 10.20 4.49
CA GLU A 102 15.86 9.43 4.45
C GLU A 102 15.55 7.94 4.13
N PRO A 103 15.94 7.42 2.94
CA PRO A 103 15.63 6.06 2.53
C PRO A 103 16.09 4.98 3.50
N ASP A 104 17.22 5.19 4.18
CA ASP A 104 17.77 4.19 5.10
C ASP A 104 16.99 4.09 6.42
N ASN A 105 16.25 5.14 6.79
CA ASN A 105 15.36 5.14 7.96
C ASN A 105 14.02 4.46 7.70
N ARG A 106 13.72 4.07 6.45
CA ARG A 106 12.49 3.35 6.11
C ARG A 106 12.60 1.89 6.54
N PRO A 107 11.53 1.28 7.07
CA PRO A 107 11.55 -0.12 7.49
C PRO A 107 11.81 -1.04 6.30
N LYS A 108 12.32 -2.23 6.58
CA LYS A 108 12.32 -3.32 5.60
C LYS A 108 10.93 -3.95 5.50
N ILE A 109 10.69 -4.69 4.43
CA ILE A 109 9.37 -5.32 4.21
C ILE A 109 9.05 -6.35 5.30
N GLU A 110 10.06 -7.02 5.84
CA GLU A 110 9.89 -7.99 6.92
C GLU A 110 9.33 -7.33 8.19
N GLU A 111 9.82 -6.14 8.56
CA GLU A 111 9.33 -5.38 9.70
C GLU A 111 7.87 -4.92 9.51
N ILE A 112 7.48 -4.62 8.27
CA ILE A 112 6.10 -4.27 7.92
C ILE A 112 5.19 -5.50 8.01
N LEU A 113 5.66 -6.67 7.55
CA LEU A 113 4.90 -7.92 7.67
C LEU A 113 4.72 -8.33 9.12
N ASP A 114 5.75 -8.19 9.94
CA ASP A 114 5.67 -8.47 11.38
C ASP A 114 4.64 -7.58 12.09
N PHE A 115 4.48 -6.33 11.65
CA PHE A 115 3.41 -5.46 12.13
C PHE A 115 2.02 -6.01 11.79
N PHE A 116 1.82 -6.51 10.56
CA PHE A 116 0.49 -6.97 10.12
C PHE A 116 0.16 -8.40 10.55
N ASN A 117 1.15 -9.27 10.70
CA ASN A 117 0.97 -10.70 10.99
C ASN A 117 -0.01 -11.00 12.14
N PRO A 118 0.02 -10.29 13.29
CA PRO A 118 -0.92 -10.50 14.38
C PRO A 118 -2.38 -10.17 14.03
N HIS A 119 -2.61 -9.36 13.00
CA HIS A 119 -3.93 -8.87 12.58
C HIS A 119 -4.49 -9.62 11.36
N ILE A 120 -3.68 -10.48 10.73
CA ILE A 120 -4.13 -11.31 9.60
C ILE A 120 -4.96 -12.48 10.16
N VAL A 121 -6.27 -12.40 9.94
CA VAL A 121 -7.15 -13.56 10.15
C VAL A 121 -6.79 -14.61 9.10
N LYS A 122 -6.25 -15.74 9.54
CA LYS A 122 -6.02 -16.87 8.65
C LYS A 122 -7.38 -17.41 8.20
N PRO A 123 -7.59 -17.65 6.90
CA PRO A 123 -8.79 -18.35 6.44
C PRO A 123 -8.87 -19.66 7.22
N THR A 124 -9.93 -19.82 8.01
CA THR A 124 -10.21 -21.07 8.69
C THR A 124 -10.80 -21.99 7.64
N ASP A 125 -10.17 -23.15 7.36
CA ASP A 125 -10.74 -24.16 6.48
C ASP A 125 -12.08 -24.63 7.06
N THR A 126 -13.18 -24.01 6.61
CA THR A 126 -14.54 -24.40 6.98
C THR A 126 -15.22 -24.96 5.74
N HIS A 127 -14.84 -26.20 5.40
CA HIS A 127 -15.59 -27.17 4.64
C HIS A 127 -15.12 -28.54 5.17
N ALA A 128 -15.91 -29.50 5.65
CA ALA A 128 -17.33 -29.68 5.80
C ALA A 128 -17.50 -30.83 6.83
N ASN A 129 -18.50 -30.75 7.71
CA ASN A 129 -19.10 -31.95 8.31
C ASN A 129 -20.55 -31.61 8.64
N THR A 130 -21.39 -31.76 7.62
CA THR A 130 -22.81 -32.04 7.80
C THR A 130 -23.14 -33.13 6.80
N GLU A 131 -22.72 -34.35 7.11
CA GLU A 131 -23.37 -35.52 6.54
C GLU A 131 -24.75 -35.60 7.21
N GLY A 132 -25.75 -35.10 6.49
CA GLY A 132 -27.13 -35.50 6.71
C GLY A 132 -27.25 -36.99 6.40
N SER A 133 -27.52 -37.79 7.41
CA SER A 133 -27.96 -39.17 7.25
C SER A 133 -29.40 -39.14 6.73
N SER A 134 -29.59 -39.47 5.46
CA SER A 134 -30.89 -39.84 4.88
C SER A 134 -30.78 -41.25 4.31
N ASP A 135 -31.29 -42.24 5.03
CA ASP A 135 -32.37 -43.12 4.58
C ASP A 135 -32.50 -44.32 5.52
N GLY A 136 -33.73 -44.63 5.91
CA GLY A 136 -34.04 -45.88 6.59
C GLY A 136 -35.38 -45.88 7.33
N LEU A 137 -36.39 -46.44 6.66
CA LEU A 137 -37.59 -47.10 7.20
C LEU A 137 -38.85 -46.22 7.41
N LEU A 138 -39.61 -46.06 6.32
CA LEU A 138 -41.07 -46.10 6.40
C LEU A 138 -41.51 -47.56 6.27
N GLU A 139 -42.28 -48.02 7.26
CA GLU A 139 -43.24 -49.13 7.30
C GLU A 139 -43.03 -49.92 8.59
N GLU A 140 -43.83 -49.62 9.62
CA GLU A 140 -44.70 -50.60 10.28
C GLU A 140 -45.57 -49.92 11.38
N ALA A 141 -46.89 -49.98 11.16
CA ALA A 141 -47.98 -50.06 12.13
C ALA A 141 -48.25 -48.90 13.12
N ILE A 142 -49.49 -48.36 13.13
CA ILE A 142 -50.57 -48.76 14.06
C ILE A 142 -51.80 -47.81 13.87
N TYR A 143 -52.95 -48.46 13.59
CA TYR A 143 -54.37 -48.11 13.80
C TYR A 143 -54.95 -46.77 13.31
#